data_AF-A0A7V0NHR2-F1
#
_entry.id   AF-A0A7V0NHR2-F1
#
_cell.length_a   1.000
_cell.length_b   1.000
_cell.length_c   1.000
_cell.angle_alpha   90.00
_cell.angle_beta   90.00
_cell.angle_gamma   90.00
#
_symmetry.space_group_name_H-M   'P 1'
#
loop_
_entity.id
_entity.type
_entity.pdbx_description
1 polymer ?
#
loop_
_entity_poly.entity_id
_entity_poly.type
_entity_poly.pdbx_seq_one_letter_code
_entity_poly.pdbx_strand_id
1 'polypeptide(L)'
;MMKKLWVVAVLVLAAGWVCADDFTGARPLGMGRTFVGVADDANAMEWNPAGIASFQYLSVLAGFNKEFWGIDGDNLGTGYLAAANQYRNYFAYGVSWRYFFSDVYSENHIKLALAKRFGWKNRGFFGKHPLSVGLAFRLMGNGYNSNNFVDNPDDPGGTPIAQDPVFAGGTSKWGFSLDAGLLWKLTPKFTLGISAANILQPNLSLVGADEGKTSMQLRFGASYSPNRDLLVALDGRYFTEGSPVISPHIGF
;
A
#
# COMPACT_ATOMS: atom_id res chain seq x y z
N MET A 1 27.94 -2.55 -25.65
CA MET A 1 26.52 -2.15 -25.50
C MET A 1 26.09 -1.93 -24.03
N MET A 2 26.70 -2.61 -23.05
CA MET A 2 26.36 -2.47 -21.60
C MET A 2 26.68 -1.12 -20.95
N LYS A 3 27.59 -0.30 -21.50
CA LYS A 3 28.05 0.95 -20.86
C LYS A 3 27.02 2.10 -20.88
N LYS A 4 25.99 2.03 -21.75
CA LYS A 4 24.95 3.09 -21.87
C LYS A 4 23.68 2.79 -21.05
N LEU A 5 23.47 1.53 -20.65
CA LEU A 5 22.31 1.11 -19.84
C LEU A 5 22.31 1.72 -18.44
N TRP A 6 23.49 1.90 -17.84
CA TRP A 6 23.64 2.54 -16.52
C TRP A 6 23.26 4.02 -16.55
N VAL A 7 23.53 4.73 -17.65
CA VAL A 7 23.16 6.15 -17.79
C VAL A 7 21.64 6.30 -17.91
N VAL A 8 20.97 5.39 -18.63
CA VAL A 8 19.51 5.35 -18.70
C VAL A 8 18.90 4.98 -17.34
N ALA A 9 19.48 4.01 -16.62
CA ALA A 9 19.06 3.68 -15.27
C ALA A 9 19.22 4.88 -14.30
N VAL A 10 20.32 5.63 -14.39
CA VAL A 10 20.60 6.84 -13.59
C VAL A 10 19.68 8.01 -13.96
N LEU A 11 19.29 8.15 -15.22
CA LEU A 11 18.34 9.17 -15.65
C LEU A 11 16.89 8.83 -15.25
N VAL A 12 16.53 7.55 -15.18
CA VAL A 12 15.27 7.08 -14.61
C VAL A 12 15.26 7.22 -13.08
N LEU A 13 16.41 7.01 -12.41
CA LEU A 13 16.62 7.24 -10.97
C LEU A 13 16.33 8.68 -10.52
N ALA A 14 16.50 9.66 -11.40
CA ALA A 14 16.38 11.09 -11.06
C ALA A 14 14.94 11.66 -11.24
N ALA A 15 14.01 10.89 -11.81
CA ALA A 15 12.68 11.38 -12.17
C ALA A 15 11.56 10.98 -11.18
N GLY A 16 11.90 10.66 -9.93
CA GLY A 16 10.91 10.35 -8.89
C GLY A 16 10.13 11.61 -8.50
N TRP A 17 8.88 11.73 -8.97
CA TRP A 17 7.96 12.74 -8.47
C TRP A 17 7.51 12.32 -7.07
N VAL A 18 7.86 13.10 -6.04
CA VAL A 18 7.38 12.87 -4.68
C VAL A 18 5.95 13.37 -4.59
N CYS A 19 5.00 12.51 -4.94
CA CYS A 19 3.60 12.72 -4.60
C CYS A 19 3.35 12.19 -3.18
N ALA A 20 2.54 12.91 -2.40
CA ALA A 20 2.04 12.44 -1.11
C ALA A 20 1.32 11.10 -1.33
N ASP A 21 1.72 10.07 -0.61
CA ASP A 21 1.22 8.73 -0.84
C ASP A 21 1.21 7.91 0.44
N ASP A 22 0.12 7.18 0.60
CA ASP A 22 -0.14 6.23 1.66
C ASP A 22 0.68 4.94 1.52
N PHE A 23 1.79 4.85 2.25
CA PHE A 23 2.63 3.66 2.24
C PHE A 23 3.06 3.25 3.65
N THR A 24 3.06 1.95 3.88
CA THR A 24 3.26 1.37 5.21
C THR A 24 4.34 0.32 5.17
N GLY A 25 5.11 0.23 6.25
CA GLY A 25 6.18 -0.75 6.44
C GLY A 25 7.56 -0.17 6.21
N ALA A 26 8.43 -0.27 7.22
CA ALA A 26 9.78 0.29 7.18
C ALA A 26 10.64 -0.28 6.03
N ARG A 27 10.51 -1.58 5.72
CA ARG A 27 11.26 -2.23 4.65
C ARG A 27 10.84 -1.74 3.25
N PRO A 28 9.55 -1.80 2.85
CA PRO A 28 9.12 -1.20 1.59
C PRO A 28 9.47 0.29 1.45
N LEU A 29 9.33 1.07 2.53
CA LEU A 29 9.70 2.48 2.54
C LEU A 29 11.21 2.69 2.35
N GLY A 30 12.04 1.91 3.05
CA GLY A 30 13.50 1.95 2.92
C GLY A 30 13.99 1.49 1.55
N MET A 31 13.24 0.61 0.87
CA MET A 31 13.50 0.18 -0.52
C MET A 31 12.95 1.18 -1.55
N GLY A 32 12.80 2.46 -1.21
CA GLY A 32 12.32 3.46 -2.17
C GLY A 32 10.93 3.15 -2.73
N ARG A 33 10.08 2.45 -1.95
CA ARG A 33 8.70 2.07 -2.32
C ARG A 33 8.61 1.07 -3.48
N THR A 34 9.64 0.24 -3.69
CA THR A 34 9.60 -0.85 -4.67
C THR A 34 9.43 -2.21 -4.00
N PHE A 35 8.19 -2.64 -3.79
CA PHE A 35 7.90 -3.87 -3.06
C PHE A 35 6.87 -4.78 -3.73
N VAL A 36 6.20 -4.35 -4.81
CA VAL A 36 5.15 -5.13 -5.49
C VAL A 36 5.70 -6.41 -6.11
N GLY A 37 6.89 -6.35 -6.70
CA GLY A 37 7.62 -7.49 -7.23
C GLY A 37 8.48 -8.24 -6.20
N VAL A 38 8.56 -7.75 -4.95
CA VAL A 38 9.36 -8.33 -3.87
C VAL A 38 8.47 -9.11 -2.92
N ALA A 39 7.48 -8.44 -2.30
CA ALA A 39 6.35 -8.97 -1.54
C ALA A 39 6.57 -10.35 -0.88
N ASP A 40 7.58 -10.44 -0.01
CA ASP A 40 8.09 -11.70 0.54
C ASP A 40 7.98 -11.81 2.07
N ASP A 41 7.24 -10.89 2.71
CA ASP A 41 6.97 -10.88 4.16
C ASP A 41 5.56 -10.31 4.47
N ALA A 42 5.26 -10.04 5.75
CA ALA A 42 3.98 -9.48 6.19
C ALA A 42 3.60 -8.13 5.55
N ASN A 43 4.56 -7.33 5.05
CA ASN A 43 4.25 -6.12 4.29
C ASN A 43 3.48 -6.43 2.99
N ALA A 44 3.52 -7.67 2.50
CA ALA A 44 2.72 -8.10 1.35
C ALA A 44 1.22 -7.81 1.52
N MET A 45 0.71 -7.76 2.76
CA MET A 45 -0.67 -7.35 3.06
C MET A 45 -1.03 -5.97 2.48
N GLU A 46 -0.08 -5.02 2.52
CA GLU A 46 -0.31 -3.66 2.01
C GLU A 46 0.12 -3.48 0.55
N TRP A 47 1.11 -4.23 0.09
CA TRP A 47 1.77 -3.99 -1.18
C TRP A 47 1.32 -4.93 -2.31
N ASN A 48 1.17 -6.22 -2.04
CA ASN A 48 0.72 -7.21 -3.02
C ASN A 48 0.26 -8.49 -2.31
N PRO A 49 -1.06 -8.74 -2.20
CA PRO A 49 -1.57 -9.89 -1.44
C PRO A 49 -1.12 -11.24 -2.02
N ALA A 50 -0.73 -11.33 -3.31
CA ALA A 50 -0.16 -12.56 -3.87
C ALA A 50 1.18 -12.95 -3.23
N GLY A 51 1.90 -11.97 -2.69
CA GLY A 51 3.17 -12.16 -2.01
C GLY A 51 3.07 -13.03 -0.75
N ILE A 52 1.91 -13.10 -0.11
CA ILE A 52 1.69 -13.92 1.09
C ILE A 52 1.93 -15.41 0.78
N ALA A 53 1.63 -15.84 -0.44
CA ALA A 53 1.89 -17.22 -0.88
C ALA A 53 3.33 -17.47 -1.37
N SER A 54 4.24 -16.50 -1.16
CA SER A 54 5.62 -16.60 -1.59
C SER A 54 6.57 -17.18 -0.52
N PHE A 55 6.12 -17.24 0.74
CA PHE A 55 6.86 -17.70 1.92
C PHE A 55 6.07 -18.74 2.74
N GLN A 56 6.78 -19.62 3.48
CA GLN A 56 6.18 -20.71 4.29
C GLN A 56 6.51 -20.62 5.77
N TYR A 57 6.46 -19.43 6.33
CA TYR A 57 6.68 -19.17 7.74
C TYR A 57 5.70 -18.11 8.23
N LEU A 58 5.44 -18.10 9.55
CA LEU A 58 4.68 -17.03 10.17
C LEU A 58 5.52 -15.74 10.13
N SER A 59 5.03 -14.75 9.41
CA SER A 59 5.60 -13.40 9.39
C SER A 59 4.71 -12.48 10.21
N VAL A 60 5.28 -11.83 11.22
CA VAL A 60 4.60 -10.81 12.03
C VAL A 60 5.40 -9.52 11.95
N LEU A 61 4.70 -8.40 11.82
CA LEU A 61 5.27 -7.07 11.73
C LEU A 61 4.45 -6.12 12.60
N ALA A 62 5.13 -5.31 13.38
CA ALA A 62 4.58 -4.16 14.04
C ALA A 62 5.50 -2.97 13.74
N GLY A 63 4.92 -1.80 13.51
CA GLY A 63 5.64 -0.59 13.17
C GLY A 63 4.88 0.64 13.61
N PHE A 64 5.64 1.71 13.84
CA PHE A 64 5.13 3.02 14.15
C PHE A 64 5.98 4.04 13.42
N ASN A 65 5.32 4.97 12.72
CA ASN A 65 5.97 6.09 12.05
C ASN A 65 5.40 7.38 12.65
N LYS A 66 6.27 8.30 13.05
CA LYS A 66 5.87 9.69 13.29
C LYS A 66 5.94 10.40 11.96
N GLU A 67 4.81 10.86 11.47
CA GLU A 67 4.75 11.59 10.21
C GLU A 67 5.09 13.06 10.46
N PHE A 68 5.80 13.68 9.52
CA PHE A 68 6.14 15.11 9.56
C PHE A 68 6.84 15.58 10.84
N TRP A 69 8.04 15.06 11.07
CA TRP A 69 8.86 15.48 12.20
C TRP A 69 9.18 16.98 12.13
N GLY A 70 8.75 17.73 13.14
CA GLY A 70 9.02 19.16 13.27
C GLY A 70 7.85 20.08 12.90
N ILE A 71 6.67 19.52 12.61
CA ILE A 71 5.42 20.30 12.65
C ILE A 71 4.90 20.29 14.09
N ASP A 72 4.63 21.48 14.62
CA ASP A 72 3.99 21.68 15.92
C ASP A 72 2.48 21.89 15.74
N GLY A 73 1.69 21.48 16.73
CA GLY A 73 0.22 21.69 16.75
C GLY A 73 -0.62 20.50 16.32
N ASP A 74 0.00 19.39 15.92
CA ASP A 74 -0.68 18.10 15.73
C ASP A 74 0.31 16.94 15.95
N ASN A 75 -0.16 15.80 16.43
CA ASN A 75 0.63 14.59 16.56
C ASN A 75 0.29 13.57 15.48
N LEU A 76 0.81 13.82 14.27
CA LEU A 76 0.62 12.95 13.12
C LEU A 76 1.46 11.66 13.25
N GLY A 77 0.81 10.52 13.13
CA GLY A 77 1.51 9.25 13.12
C GLY A 77 0.70 8.10 12.53
N THR A 78 1.44 7.06 12.14
CA THR A 78 0.90 5.83 11.57
C THR A 78 1.35 4.64 12.39
N GLY A 79 0.40 3.94 13.01
CA GLY A 79 0.59 2.61 13.56
C GLY A 79 0.31 1.54 12.51
N TYR A 80 1.10 0.47 12.51
CA TYR A 80 0.93 -0.65 11.58
C TYR A 80 1.19 -1.99 12.25
N LEU A 81 0.27 -2.93 12.04
CA LEU A 81 0.39 -4.33 12.44
C LEU A 81 0.03 -5.21 11.25
N ALA A 82 0.83 -6.24 10.99
CA ALA A 82 0.50 -7.25 10.01
C ALA A 82 0.96 -8.63 10.47
N ALA A 83 0.15 -9.64 10.18
CA ALA A 83 0.50 -11.03 10.38
C ALA A 83 0.07 -11.82 9.14
N ALA A 84 0.97 -12.64 8.62
CA ALA A 84 0.74 -13.42 7.42
C ALA A 84 1.41 -14.79 7.57
N ASN A 85 0.73 -15.84 7.10
CA ASN A 85 1.25 -17.19 7.14
C ASN A 85 0.75 -18.00 5.95
N GLN A 86 1.42 -19.11 5.67
CA GLN A 86 1.00 -20.04 4.65
C GLN A 86 0.79 -21.43 5.23
N TYR A 87 -0.42 -21.97 5.02
CA TYR A 87 -0.72 -23.34 5.39
C TYR A 87 -0.22 -24.31 4.32
N ARG A 88 0.97 -24.87 4.58
CA ARG A 88 1.64 -25.84 3.70
C ARG A 88 1.69 -25.29 2.26
N ASN A 89 1.19 -26.05 1.29
CA ASN A 89 1.15 -25.67 -0.14
C ASN A 89 -0.29 -25.41 -0.62
N TYR A 90 -1.26 -25.28 0.29
CA TYR A 90 -2.68 -25.21 -0.07
C TYR A 90 -3.16 -23.78 -0.27
N PHE A 91 -3.00 -22.95 0.76
CA PHE A 91 -3.39 -21.54 0.73
C PHE A 91 -2.56 -20.75 1.76
N ALA A 92 -2.47 -19.45 1.51
CA ALA A 92 -1.84 -18.48 2.38
C ALA A 92 -2.88 -17.47 2.84
N TYR A 93 -2.70 -16.92 4.02
CA TYR A 93 -3.66 -16.03 4.65
C TYR A 93 -2.94 -14.96 5.48
N GLY A 94 -3.59 -13.82 5.66
CA GLY A 94 -3.03 -12.76 6.49
C GLY A 94 -4.06 -11.73 6.90
N VAL A 95 -3.69 -10.96 7.91
CA VAL A 95 -4.43 -9.82 8.45
C VAL A 95 -3.48 -8.65 8.61
N SER A 96 -3.96 -7.45 8.32
CA SER A 96 -3.26 -6.21 8.67
C SER A 96 -4.22 -5.19 9.24
N TRP A 97 -3.67 -4.34 10.10
CA TRP A 97 -4.32 -3.14 10.60
C TRP A 97 -3.33 -1.99 10.52
N ARG A 98 -3.72 -0.95 9.81
CA ARG A 98 -3.03 0.33 9.76
C ARG A 98 -3.96 1.38 10.36
N TYR A 99 -3.41 2.18 11.25
CA TYR A 99 -4.12 3.25 11.93
C TYR A 99 -3.33 4.54 11.79
N PHE A 100 -3.87 5.50 11.05
CA PHE A 100 -3.37 6.87 11.04
C PHE A 100 -4.11 7.66 12.11
N PHE A 101 -3.37 8.45 12.88
CA PHE A 101 -3.94 9.30 13.91
C PHE A 101 -3.34 10.70 13.86
N SER A 102 -4.19 11.65 14.20
CA SER A 102 -4.00 13.08 14.36
C SER A 102 -4.90 13.51 15.53
N ASP A 103 -4.69 14.70 16.06
CA ASP A 103 -5.56 15.28 17.08
C ASP A 103 -6.99 15.47 16.56
N VAL A 104 -7.16 15.81 15.28
CA VAL A 104 -8.47 16.10 14.66
C VAL A 104 -8.95 14.96 13.76
N TYR A 105 -8.04 14.19 13.17
CA TYR A 105 -8.36 13.21 12.14
C TYR A 105 -7.84 11.81 12.45
N SER A 106 -8.49 10.79 11.92
CA SER A 106 -8.01 9.42 12.01
C SER A 106 -8.48 8.58 10.83
N GLU A 107 -7.63 7.62 10.44
CA GLU A 107 -7.95 6.63 9.41
C GLU A 107 -7.69 5.21 9.91
N ASN A 108 -8.60 4.30 9.61
CA ASN A 108 -8.53 2.90 9.95
C ASN A 108 -8.57 2.05 8.70
N HIS A 109 -7.51 1.29 8.44
CA HIS A 109 -7.44 0.34 7.34
C HIS A 109 -7.22 -1.06 7.91
N ILE A 110 -8.20 -1.93 7.75
CA ILE A 110 -8.13 -3.33 8.16
C ILE A 110 -8.21 -4.19 6.91
N LYS A 111 -7.30 -5.17 6.78
CA LYS A 111 -7.32 -6.10 5.66
C LYS A 111 -7.32 -7.55 6.12
N LEU A 112 -8.01 -8.36 5.34
CA LEU A 112 -7.96 -9.82 5.39
C LEU A 112 -7.63 -10.32 4.00
N ALA A 113 -6.58 -11.13 3.87
CA ALA A 113 -6.10 -11.59 2.58
C ALA A 113 -6.02 -13.11 2.50
N LEU A 114 -6.27 -13.63 1.31
CA LEU A 114 -6.05 -15.01 0.92
C LEU A 114 -5.22 -15.05 -0.35
N ALA A 115 -4.25 -15.96 -0.39
CA ALA A 115 -3.41 -16.15 -1.56
C ALA A 115 -3.12 -17.63 -1.83
N LYS A 116 -2.80 -17.93 -3.08
CA LYS A 116 -2.46 -19.28 -3.52
C LYS A 116 -1.31 -19.24 -4.50
N ARG A 117 -0.36 -20.16 -4.32
CA ARG A 117 0.75 -20.37 -5.24
C ARG A 117 0.55 -21.64 -6.06
N PHE A 118 0.74 -21.50 -7.36
CA PHE A 118 0.83 -22.59 -8.32
C PHE A 118 2.31 -22.90 -8.59
N GLY A 119 2.66 -24.19 -8.64
CA GLY A 119 4.03 -24.62 -8.97
C GLY A 119 4.88 -25.20 -7.84
N TRP A 120 4.31 -25.58 -6.70
CA TRP A 120 5.12 -26.05 -5.54
C TRP A 120 5.90 -27.34 -5.78
N LYS A 121 5.45 -28.19 -6.73
CA LYS A 121 6.03 -29.52 -6.95
C LYS A 121 7.27 -29.52 -7.87
N ASN A 122 7.83 -28.35 -8.24
CA ASN A 122 8.98 -28.21 -9.16
C ASN A 122 8.87 -29.07 -10.45
N ARG A 123 7.65 -29.37 -10.89
CA ARG A 123 7.34 -30.14 -12.11
C ARG A 123 6.50 -29.29 -13.06
N GLY A 124 6.78 -29.40 -14.35
CA GLY A 124 6.10 -28.63 -15.38
C GLY A 124 6.49 -27.14 -15.40
N PHE A 125 5.84 -26.38 -16.28
CA PHE A 125 6.11 -24.95 -16.50
C PHE A 125 6.01 -24.13 -15.19
N PHE A 126 4.88 -24.22 -14.49
CA PHE A 126 4.68 -23.52 -13.21
C PHE A 126 5.63 -24.00 -12.10
N GLY A 127 6.18 -25.21 -12.19
CA GLY A 127 7.20 -25.67 -11.26
C GLY A 127 8.50 -24.87 -11.35
N LYS A 128 8.92 -24.52 -12.57
CA LYS A 128 10.10 -23.66 -12.82
C LYS A 128 9.76 -22.18 -12.68
N HIS A 129 8.50 -21.82 -12.91
CA HIS A 129 8.02 -20.44 -12.92
C HIS A 129 6.78 -20.24 -12.03
N PRO A 130 6.92 -20.31 -10.70
CA PRO A 130 5.76 -20.28 -9.82
C PRO A 130 4.99 -18.97 -9.91
N LEU A 131 3.66 -19.10 -9.99
CA LEU A 131 2.72 -17.99 -10.03
C LEU A 131 1.91 -17.97 -8.74
N SER A 132 1.90 -16.85 -8.05
CA SER A 132 1.01 -16.60 -6.91
C SER A 132 -0.09 -15.63 -7.32
N VAL A 133 -1.29 -15.89 -6.80
CA VAL A 133 -2.48 -15.04 -6.94
C VAL A 133 -2.98 -14.74 -5.53
N GLY A 134 -3.38 -13.50 -5.28
CA GLY A 134 -3.92 -13.08 -3.99
C GLY A 134 -5.11 -12.15 -4.13
N LEU A 135 -6.00 -12.22 -3.15
CA LEU A 135 -7.15 -11.33 -2.98
C LEU A 135 -7.17 -10.84 -1.54
N ALA A 136 -7.57 -9.59 -1.32
CA ALA A 136 -7.79 -9.06 0.01
C ALA A 136 -9.12 -8.31 0.09
N PHE A 137 -9.83 -8.51 1.19
CA PHE A 137 -10.90 -7.63 1.62
C PHE A 137 -10.29 -6.51 2.46
N ARG A 138 -10.69 -5.26 2.19
CA ARG A 138 -10.22 -4.06 2.87
C ARG A 138 -11.40 -3.31 3.45
N LEU A 139 -11.37 -3.04 4.75
CA LEU A 139 -12.28 -2.14 5.44
C LEU A 139 -11.54 -0.84 5.74
N MET A 140 -12.14 0.29 5.40
CA MET A 140 -11.57 1.64 5.51
C MET A 140 -12.51 2.52 6.31
N GLY A 141 -12.00 3.33 7.22
CA GLY A 141 -12.81 4.21 8.05
C GLY A 141 -12.10 5.52 8.36
N ASN A 142 -12.77 6.63 8.09
CA ASN A 142 -12.30 7.97 8.42
C ASN A 142 -13.09 8.50 9.61
N GLY A 143 -12.42 9.18 10.53
CA GLY A 143 -13.02 9.76 11.73
C GLY A 143 -12.47 11.15 12.02
N TYR A 144 -13.35 12.04 12.47
CA TYR A 144 -13.03 13.41 12.86
C TYR A 144 -13.40 13.62 14.34
N ASN A 145 -12.46 14.13 15.13
CA ASN A 145 -12.65 14.43 16.54
C ASN A 145 -13.14 15.87 16.71
N SER A 146 -14.45 16.03 16.86
CA SER A 146 -15.09 17.34 16.99
C SER A 146 -14.67 18.13 18.22
N ASN A 147 -14.13 17.48 19.26
CA ASN A 147 -13.64 18.18 20.45
C ASN A 147 -12.36 18.98 20.19
N ASN A 148 -11.61 18.61 19.15
CA ASN A 148 -10.34 19.26 18.78
C ASN A 148 -10.49 20.16 17.55
N PHE A 149 -11.73 20.41 17.13
CA PHE A 149 -11.98 21.32 16.03
C PHE A 149 -11.56 22.75 16.38
N VAL A 150 -10.86 23.38 15.46
CA VAL A 150 -10.44 24.78 15.55
C VAL A 150 -11.07 25.52 14.37
N ASP A 151 -11.77 26.63 14.66
CA ASP A 151 -12.36 27.46 13.62
C ASP A 151 -11.28 28.07 12.72
N ASN A 152 -11.62 28.32 11.46
CA ASN A 152 -10.69 28.88 10.50
C ASN A 152 -10.23 30.28 10.93
N PRO A 153 -8.94 30.48 11.28
CA PRO A 153 -8.45 31.78 11.71
C PRO A 153 -8.47 32.84 10.59
N ASP A 154 -8.46 32.39 9.32
CA ASP A 154 -8.50 33.27 8.15
C ASP A 154 -9.93 33.71 7.77
N ASP A 155 -10.97 33.14 8.41
CA ASP A 155 -12.37 33.55 8.23
C ASP A 155 -13.13 33.64 9.57
N PRO A 156 -12.88 34.69 10.39
CA PRO A 156 -13.47 34.83 11.72
C PRO A 156 -14.99 35.05 11.73
N GLY A 157 -15.59 35.37 10.56
CA GLY A 157 -17.02 35.57 10.38
C GLY A 157 -17.74 34.38 9.76
N GLY A 158 -16.98 33.32 9.41
CA GLY A 158 -17.51 32.11 8.80
C GLY A 158 -18.36 31.29 9.78
N THR A 159 -19.02 30.26 9.23
CA THR A 159 -19.72 29.27 10.06
C THR A 159 -18.70 28.55 10.94
N PRO A 160 -18.90 28.51 12.29
CA PRO A 160 -18.03 27.73 13.15
C PRO A 160 -17.95 26.28 12.67
N ILE A 161 -16.77 25.68 12.65
CA ILE A 161 -16.55 24.36 12.06
C ILE A 161 -17.37 23.27 12.77
N ALA A 162 -17.68 23.47 14.06
CA ALA A 162 -18.56 22.61 14.83
C ALA A 162 -20.02 22.60 14.34
N GLN A 163 -20.42 23.61 13.56
CA GLN A 163 -21.74 23.76 12.96
C GLN A 163 -21.72 23.55 11.44
N ASP A 164 -20.58 23.15 10.88
CA ASP A 164 -20.46 22.93 9.43
C ASP A 164 -21.43 21.83 8.98
N PRO A 165 -22.25 22.07 7.93
CA PRO A 165 -23.16 21.08 7.36
C PRO A 165 -22.50 19.74 6.99
N VAL A 166 -21.20 19.73 6.70
CA VAL A 166 -20.44 18.51 6.40
C VAL A 166 -20.48 17.49 7.53
N PHE A 167 -20.54 17.96 8.79
CA PHE A 167 -20.59 17.09 9.97
C PHE A 167 -22.02 16.83 10.48
N ALA A 168 -23.06 17.38 9.83
CA ALA A 168 -24.45 17.20 10.24
C ALA A 168 -24.90 15.73 10.22
N GLY A 169 -24.33 14.91 9.33
CA GLY A 169 -24.58 13.47 9.23
C GLY A 169 -23.72 12.59 10.15
N GLY A 170 -22.85 13.19 10.96
CA GLY A 170 -21.88 12.51 11.82
C GLY A 170 -20.43 12.76 11.42
N THR A 171 -19.50 12.40 12.29
CA THR A 171 -18.06 12.69 12.14
C THR A 171 -17.23 11.48 11.70
N SER A 172 -17.85 10.40 11.24
CA SER A 172 -17.11 9.24 10.72
C SER A 172 -17.83 8.57 9.55
N LYS A 173 -17.03 7.94 8.69
CA LYS A 173 -17.52 7.19 7.53
C LYS A 173 -16.68 5.95 7.31
N TRP A 174 -17.36 4.83 7.08
CA TRP A 174 -16.73 3.56 6.73
C TRP A 174 -17.10 3.14 5.31
N GLY A 175 -16.17 2.45 4.67
CA GLY A 175 -16.32 1.86 3.34
C GLY A 175 -15.51 0.59 3.23
N PHE A 176 -15.83 -0.25 2.25
CA PHE A 176 -15.07 -1.46 1.98
C PHE A 176 -14.63 -1.52 0.53
N SER A 177 -13.53 -2.23 0.30
CA SER A 177 -13.01 -2.50 -1.03
C SER A 177 -12.39 -3.89 -1.12
N LEU A 178 -12.07 -4.28 -2.34
CA LEU A 178 -11.25 -5.43 -2.66
C LEU A 178 -9.90 -4.98 -3.21
N ASP A 179 -8.88 -5.78 -2.93
CA ASP A 179 -7.58 -5.72 -3.57
C ASP A 179 -7.28 -7.06 -4.24
N ALA A 180 -6.46 -7.05 -5.28
CA ALA A 180 -6.00 -8.22 -5.99
C ALA A 180 -4.51 -8.12 -6.28
N GLY A 181 -3.86 -9.27 -6.42
CA GLY A 181 -2.43 -9.37 -6.66
C GLY A 181 -2.06 -10.55 -7.53
N LEU A 182 -1.01 -10.37 -8.31
CA LEU A 182 -0.28 -11.42 -9.01
C LEU A 182 1.21 -11.27 -8.68
N LEU A 183 1.90 -12.40 -8.49
CA LEU A 183 3.35 -12.43 -8.31
C LEU A 183 3.92 -13.63 -9.06
N TRP A 184 4.74 -13.38 -10.07
CA TRP A 184 5.27 -14.40 -10.96
C TRP A 184 6.79 -14.46 -10.89
N LYS A 185 7.31 -15.56 -10.35
CA LYS A 185 8.75 -15.84 -10.33
C LYS A 185 9.17 -16.45 -11.67
N LEU A 186 9.54 -15.60 -12.63
CA LEU A 186 10.00 -16.03 -13.96
C LEU A 186 11.35 -16.75 -13.91
N THR A 187 12.21 -16.45 -12.95
CA THR A 187 13.38 -17.27 -12.65
C THR A 187 13.62 -17.25 -11.14
N PRO A 188 14.53 -18.08 -10.58
CA PRO A 188 14.92 -17.95 -9.18
C PRO A 188 15.46 -16.56 -8.80
N LYS A 189 15.86 -15.75 -9.79
CA LYS A 189 16.45 -14.43 -9.60
C LYS A 189 15.56 -13.28 -10.07
N PHE A 190 14.45 -13.55 -10.78
CA PHE A 190 13.64 -12.50 -11.41
C PHE A 190 12.16 -12.73 -11.14
N THR A 191 11.51 -11.72 -10.58
CA THR A 191 10.09 -11.76 -10.21
C THR A 191 9.37 -10.55 -10.79
N LEU A 192 8.16 -10.78 -11.31
CA LEU A 192 7.23 -9.72 -11.69
C LEU A 192 6.05 -9.71 -10.72
N GLY A 193 5.55 -8.53 -10.41
CA GLY A 193 4.38 -8.33 -9.56
C GLY A 193 3.38 -7.39 -10.22
N ILE A 194 2.10 -7.64 -9.99
CA ILE A 194 1.01 -6.72 -10.30
C ILE A 194 0.11 -6.65 -9.08
N SER A 195 -0.33 -5.45 -8.69
CA SER A 195 -1.32 -5.28 -7.63
C SER A 195 -2.37 -4.25 -8.04
N ALA A 196 -3.62 -4.55 -7.73
CA ALA A 196 -4.76 -3.65 -7.85
C ALA A 196 -5.31 -3.43 -6.45
N ALA A 197 -5.32 -2.18 -5.98
CA ALA A 197 -5.87 -1.81 -4.68
C ALA A 197 -7.09 -0.90 -4.84
N ASN A 198 -7.99 -0.90 -3.85
CA ASN A 198 -9.20 -0.09 -3.84
C ASN A 198 -10.09 -0.32 -5.08
N ILE A 199 -10.24 -1.57 -5.54
CA ILE A 199 -10.97 -1.91 -6.78
C ILE A 199 -12.42 -1.40 -6.77
N LEU A 200 -13.08 -1.40 -5.60
CA LEU A 200 -14.48 -0.98 -5.48
C LEU A 200 -14.66 0.54 -5.27
N GLN A 201 -13.57 1.27 -5.04
CA GLN A 201 -13.56 2.73 -4.89
C GLN A 201 -14.66 3.26 -3.94
N PRO A 202 -14.77 2.76 -2.69
CA PRO A 202 -15.77 3.24 -1.75
C PRO A 202 -15.65 4.74 -1.52
N ASN A 203 -16.79 5.40 -1.28
CA ASN A 203 -16.86 6.81 -0.95
C ASN A 203 -16.78 7.01 0.58
N LEU A 204 -15.72 7.67 1.03
CA LEU A 204 -15.45 8.00 2.43
C LEU A 204 -15.82 9.45 2.81
N SER A 205 -16.48 10.19 1.91
CA SER A 205 -17.06 11.51 2.22
C SER A 205 -18.20 11.38 3.24
N LEU A 206 -18.23 12.29 4.23
CA LEU A 206 -19.31 12.40 5.22
C LEU A 206 -20.64 12.77 4.55
N VAL A 207 -20.60 13.60 3.50
CA VAL A 207 -21.78 14.07 2.74
C VAL A 207 -22.01 13.30 1.44
N GLY A 208 -21.15 12.34 1.11
CA GLY A 208 -21.25 11.57 -0.13
C GLY A 208 -20.80 12.31 -1.39
N ALA A 209 -19.97 13.35 -1.25
CA ALA A 209 -19.35 14.04 -2.38
C ALA A 209 -18.50 13.08 -3.22
N ASP A 210 -18.47 13.25 -4.54
CA ASP A 210 -17.79 12.32 -5.45
C ASP A 210 -16.27 12.31 -5.25
N GLU A 211 -15.70 13.41 -4.78
CA GLU A 211 -14.29 13.57 -4.43
C GLU A 211 -13.87 12.68 -3.25
N GLY A 212 -14.84 12.20 -2.46
CA GLY A 212 -14.57 11.26 -1.36
C GLY A 212 -14.37 9.82 -1.81
N LYS A 213 -14.51 9.51 -3.11
CA LYS A 213 -14.23 8.17 -3.64
C LYS A 213 -12.74 7.86 -3.56
N THR A 214 -12.43 6.77 -2.89
CA THR A 214 -11.05 6.27 -2.85
C THR A 214 -10.58 5.90 -4.25
N SER A 215 -9.39 6.35 -4.62
CA SER A 215 -8.83 6.05 -5.94
C SER A 215 -8.42 4.58 -6.04
N MET A 216 -8.80 3.93 -7.14
CA MET A 216 -8.24 2.63 -7.52
C MET A 216 -6.77 2.81 -7.91
N GLN A 217 -5.90 1.97 -7.36
CA GLN A 217 -4.47 2.02 -7.63
C GLN A 217 -4.02 0.75 -8.34
N LEU A 218 -3.34 0.90 -9.46
CA LEU A 218 -2.65 -0.19 -10.16
C LEU A 218 -1.15 -0.05 -9.93
N ARG A 219 -0.49 -1.16 -9.62
CA ARG A 219 0.96 -1.20 -9.46
C ARG A 219 1.56 -2.34 -10.26
N PHE A 220 2.69 -2.07 -10.87
CA PHE A 220 3.49 -3.03 -11.63
C PHE A 220 4.89 -3.02 -11.05
N GLY A 221 5.41 -4.18 -10.69
CA GLY A 221 6.71 -4.31 -10.04
C GLY A 221 7.59 -5.37 -10.68
N ALA A 222 8.89 -5.17 -10.62
CA ALA A 222 9.89 -6.15 -11.00
C ALA A 222 11.01 -6.18 -9.95
N SER A 223 11.52 -7.36 -9.64
CA SER A 223 12.70 -7.52 -8.79
C SER A 223 13.73 -8.46 -9.42
N TYR A 224 15.00 -8.14 -9.22
CA TYR A 224 16.14 -8.91 -9.68
C TYR A 224 17.17 -9.12 -8.55
N SER A 225 17.44 -10.38 -8.21
CA SER A 225 18.42 -10.76 -7.19
C SER A 225 19.58 -11.52 -7.83
N PRO A 226 20.66 -10.83 -8.27
CA PRO A 226 21.79 -11.49 -8.93
C PRO A 226 22.51 -12.49 -8.02
N ASN A 227 22.53 -12.21 -6.72
CA ASN A 227 23.09 -13.03 -5.65
C ASN A 227 22.20 -12.92 -4.39
N ARG A 228 22.70 -13.38 -3.23
CA ARG A 228 21.94 -13.36 -1.97
C ARG A 228 21.98 -12.02 -1.22
N ASP A 229 22.92 -11.16 -1.57
CA ASP A 229 23.23 -9.94 -0.83
C ASP A 229 22.68 -8.68 -1.51
N LEU A 230 22.29 -8.81 -2.79
CA LEU A 230 21.77 -7.71 -3.59
C LEU A 230 20.42 -8.09 -4.20
N LEU A 231 19.45 -7.20 -4.02
CA LEU A 231 18.17 -7.20 -4.70
C LEU A 231 17.97 -5.81 -5.28
N VAL A 232 17.59 -5.71 -6.54
CA VAL A 232 17.20 -4.45 -7.17
C VAL A 232 15.75 -4.55 -7.57
N ALA A 233 14.96 -3.51 -7.33
CA ALA A 233 13.55 -3.49 -7.65
C ALA A 233 13.11 -2.18 -8.31
N LEU A 234 12.04 -2.30 -9.11
CA LEU A 234 11.43 -1.24 -9.89
C LEU A 234 9.93 -1.39 -9.78
N ASP A 235 9.24 -0.35 -9.35
CA ASP A 235 7.78 -0.32 -9.30
C ASP A 235 7.25 0.90 -10.06
N GLY A 236 6.12 0.75 -10.76
CA GLY A 236 5.34 1.83 -11.34
C GLY A 236 3.92 1.78 -10.78
N ARG A 237 3.43 2.92 -10.28
CA ARG A 237 2.08 3.07 -9.76
C ARG A 237 1.25 3.98 -10.65
N TYR A 238 0.01 3.59 -10.92
CA TYR A 238 -1.00 4.36 -11.63
C TYR A 238 -2.23 4.53 -10.74
N PHE A 239 -2.75 5.75 -10.64
CA PHE A 239 -3.99 6.07 -9.92
C PHE A 239 -4.61 7.36 -10.46
N THR A 240 -5.86 7.64 -10.09
CA THR A 240 -6.58 8.84 -10.52
C THR A 240 -7.00 9.67 -9.31
N GLU A 241 -6.53 10.91 -9.22
CA GLU A 241 -6.91 11.85 -8.16
C GLU A 241 -7.14 13.22 -8.81
N GLY A 242 -8.36 13.45 -9.29
CA GLY A 242 -8.70 14.53 -10.22
C GLY A 242 -8.12 14.34 -11.64
N SER A 243 -6.86 13.92 -11.75
CA SER A 243 -6.18 13.59 -13.00
C SER A 243 -5.40 12.27 -12.90
N PRO A 244 -5.10 11.59 -14.02
CA PRO A 244 -4.27 10.39 -14.01
C PRO A 244 -2.83 10.70 -13.59
N VAL A 245 -2.33 9.98 -12.59
CA VAL A 245 -0.96 10.11 -12.08
C VAL A 245 -0.21 8.80 -12.28
N ILE A 246 1.01 8.89 -12.80
CA ILE A 246 1.97 7.78 -12.85
C ILE A 246 3.16 8.13 -11.97
N SER A 247 3.45 7.28 -10.99
CA SER A 247 4.55 7.45 -10.05
C SER A 247 5.56 6.29 -10.15
N PRO A 248 6.70 6.50 -10.82
CA PRO A 248 7.77 5.52 -10.91
C PRO A 248 8.63 5.51 -9.65
N HIS A 249 9.07 4.31 -9.26
CA HIS A 249 9.86 4.05 -8.07
C HIS A 249 10.99 3.07 -8.38
N ILE A 250 12.12 3.24 -7.72
CA ILE A 250 13.31 2.41 -7.86
C ILE A 250 13.93 2.21 -6.47
N GLY A 251 14.37 0.98 -6.19
CA GLY A 251 14.93 0.60 -4.90
C GLY A 251 15.98 -0.50 -5.04
N PHE A 252 16.78 -0.65 -3.98
CA PHE A 252 17.87 -1.61 -3.84
C PHE A 252 17.93 -2.17 -2.41
#